data_AF-A0A1M3NAQ5-F1
#
_entry.id   AF-A0A1M3NAQ5-F1
#
_cell.length_a   1.000
_cell.length_b   1.000
_cell.length_c   1.000
_cell.angle_alpha   90.00
_cell.angle_beta   90.00
_cell.angle_gamma   90.00
#
_symmetry.space_group_name_H-M   'P 1'
#
loop_
_entity.id
_entity.type
_entity.pdbx_description
1 polymer ?
#
loop_
_entity_poly.entity_id
_entity_poly.type
_entity_poly.pdbx_seq_one_letter_code
_entity_poly.pdbx_strand_id
1 'polypeptide(L)'
;MRLLRFRTARRAFGLGLAVVPAVACAGGDEKVNEAEAPDASPPAVIDGGTPSELDATDDAPVAAIAGCSDDGFCYEPIPRASPLIAVSASSLDEAWMLPDSSRALYRWDGTSIRQVYEYEAPSPLSIKFTNLWAQTKDHVWAAARGSDDRLVLVRYASPPGGGAAAFRELPTDVPWTGARPVWGTPAGDALWIANDDEVLRVREGASGAVVEHLTLTDAEDPRGFAWSGIWGFGPDDVYVAGKLCPSSPCGATSEGAIAHYDGTTWSIMTVDATRELGSLRGTPSGTTRQLWYTARSAVPGPTVQTSWRTDLVPITADGVPEAVIYSHKHDDLPLCSSAIGQATSPMTGWFSDGLLLCRWTGTAFEPARTVVEGRVIVSNVRGIWASGTDDAWVVGTAVSRPGLPAAGFAARRTAKTARGEKP
;
A
#
# COMPACT_ATOMS: atom_id res chain seq x y z
N MET A 1 -41.17 33.60 21.11
CA MET A 1 -41.24 32.93 22.43
C MET A 1 -39.85 32.39 22.72
N ARG A 2 -39.06 33.11 23.54
CA ARG A 2 -37.68 32.76 23.95
C ARG A 2 -37.77 31.88 25.19
N LEU A 3 -37.07 30.75 25.23
CA LEU A 3 -36.79 30.05 26.49
C LEU A 3 -35.31 29.69 26.61
N LEU A 4 -34.81 29.93 27.82
CA LEU A 4 -33.42 30.14 28.20
C LEU A 4 -32.63 28.84 28.41
N ARG A 5 -31.31 29.00 28.27
CA ARG A 5 -30.24 28.12 28.78
C ARG A 5 -30.34 27.96 30.31
N PHE A 6 -29.95 26.78 30.82
CA PHE A 6 -29.37 26.63 32.15
C PHE A 6 -28.05 25.85 32.08
N ARG A 7 -26.97 26.52 32.52
CA ARG A 7 -25.70 25.92 32.94
C ARG A 7 -25.80 25.65 34.44
N THR A 8 -25.32 24.51 34.91
CA THR A 8 -24.99 24.30 36.31
C THR A 8 -23.61 23.67 36.41
N ALA A 9 -22.67 24.47 36.91
CA ALA A 9 -21.41 24.02 37.47
C ALA A 9 -21.61 23.68 38.95
N ARG A 10 -20.95 22.64 39.47
CA ARG A 10 -20.64 22.52 40.90
C ARG A 10 -19.19 22.08 41.08
N ARG A 11 -18.57 22.76 42.05
CA ARG A 11 -17.17 22.69 42.47
C ARG A 11 -16.92 21.54 43.45
N ALA A 12 -15.63 21.23 43.54
CA ALA A 12 -14.88 20.34 44.41
C ALA A 12 -15.08 20.47 45.94
N PHE A 13 -14.76 19.38 46.63
CA PHE A 13 -14.13 19.19 47.95
C PHE A 13 -13.68 17.71 47.97
N GLY A 14 -12.52 17.22 48.43
CA GLY A 14 -11.39 17.78 49.17
C GLY A 14 -10.76 16.63 49.99
N LEU A 15 -9.45 16.40 49.79
CA LEU A 15 -8.43 15.83 50.68
C LEU A 15 -8.55 14.44 51.34
N GLY A 16 -7.45 13.68 51.25
CA GLY A 16 -7.06 12.62 52.18
C GLY A 16 -5.67 12.02 51.85
N LEU A 17 -4.62 12.51 52.50
CA LEU A 17 -3.21 12.07 52.42
C LEU A 17 -2.86 11.17 53.63
N ALA A 18 -2.07 10.10 53.44
CA ALA A 18 -1.12 9.49 54.42
C ALA A 18 -0.34 8.37 53.68
N VAL A 19 0.94 8.50 53.34
CA VAL A 19 2.20 8.33 54.11
C VAL A 19 2.46 6.89 54.61
N VAL A 20 3.65 6.40 54.21
CA VAL A 20 4.31 5.08 54.29
C VAL A 20 4.73 4.70 55.73
N PRO A 21 5.09 3.42 56.00
CA PRO A 21 6.52 3.16 56.17
C PRO A 21 7.03 1.85 55.55
N ALA A 22 8.32 1.85 55.22
CA ALA A 22 9.13 0.70 54.88
C ALA A 22 9.63 -0.01 56.15
N VAL A 23 9.86 -1.32 56.07
CA VAL A 23 10.66 -2.09 57.05
C VAL A 23 11.58 -3.04 56.28
N ALA A 24 12.84 -3.08 56.72
CA ALA A 24 13.94 -3.90 56.23
C ALA A 24 14.39 -4.93 57.30
N CYS A 25 15.33 -5.80 56.89
CA CYS A 25 16.19 -6.72 57.67
C CYS A 25 15.55 -8.06 58.09
N ALA A 26 16.22 -9.22 58.16
CA ALA A 26 17.56 -9.74 57.83
C ALA A 26 17.44 -11.29 57.87
N GLY A 27 18.21 -12.08 57.11
CA GLY A 27 19.52 -12.60 57.50
C GLY A 27 19.45 -14.12 57.78
N GLY A 28 20.27 -14.93 57.10
CA GLY A 28 20.40 -16.36 57.33
C GLY A 28 21.44 -16.99 56.41
N ASP A 29 22.70 -17.02 56.88
CA ASP A 29 23.81 -17.76 56.29
C ASP A 29 23.63 -19.27 56.48
N GLU A 30 23.83 -20.07 55.43
CA GLU A 30 24.38 -21.42 55.59
C GLU A 30 25.32 -21.75 54.42
N LYS A 31 26.55 -22.11 54.79
CA LYS A 31 27.64 -22.52 53.90
C LYS A 31 27.45 -23.96 53.46
N VAL A 32 27.62 -24.25 52.18
CA VAL A 32 28.12 -25.56 51.72
C VAL A 32 29.16 -25.33 50.62
N ASN A 33 30.29 -26.02 50.78
CA ASN A 33 31.52 -25.93 50.00
C ASN A 33 31.37 -26.42 48.55
N GLU A 34 31.94 -25.62 47.65
CA GLU A 34 33.04 -25.97 46.72
C GLU A 34 32.93 -27.26 45.90
N ALA A 35 32.73 -27.11 44.59
CA ALA A 35 33.24 -28.00 43.56
C ALA A 35 33.61 -27.19 42.29
N GLU A 36 34.92 -27.05 42.09
CA GLU A 36 35.71 -26.88 40.87
C GLU A 36 35.11 -26.20 39.62
N ALA A 37 35.76 -25.10 39.23
CA ALA A 37 35.65 -24.47 37.92
C ALA A 37 36.58 -25.14 36.90
N PRO A 38 36.16 -25.29 35.62
CA PRO A 38 37.07 -25.31 34.50
C PRO A 38 37.08 -23.96 33.76
N ASP A 39 38.22 -23.29 33.91
CA ASP A 39 38.96 -22.49 32.93
C ASP A 39 38.20 -21.93 31.72
N ALA A 40 37.86 -20.63 31.80
CA ALA A 40 37.36 -19.86 30.66
C ALA A 40 38.54 -19.42 29.78
N SER A 41 38.85 -20.21 28.75
CA SER A 41 39.67 -19.75 27.63
C SER A 41 38.96 -18.62 26.86
N PRO A 42 39.69 -17.58 26.40
CA PRO A 42 39.12 -16.50 25.62
C PRO A 42 38.61 -16.99 24.25
N PRO A 43 37.60 -16.33 23.65
CA PRO A 43 36.98 -16.78 22.42
C PRO A 43 38.00 -16.84 21.27
N ALA A 44 38.00 -17.99 20.58
CA ALA A 44 38.81 -18.23 19.41
C ALA A 44 38.46 -17.22 18.30
N VAL A 45 39.50 -16.56 17.80
CA VAL A 45 39.51 -15.82 16.55
C VAL A 45 39.26 -16.83 15.42
N ILE A 46 38.12 -16.72 14.74
CA ILE A 46 37.92 -17.42 13.46
C ILE A 46 38.56 -16.55 12.38
N ASP A 47 39.71 -17.02 11.94
CA ASP A 47 40.49 -16.53 10.81
C ASP A 47 39.76 -16.83 9.49
N GLY A 48 39.98 -15.96 8.49
CA GLY A 48 39.25 -15.91 7.23
C GLY A 48 39.42 -17.17 6.39
N GLY A 49 38.35 -17.97 6.33
CA GLY A 49 38.16 -19.02 5.33
C GLY A 49 37.35 -18.50 4.16
N THR A 50 37.92 -18.56 2.95
CA THR A 50 37.27 -18.33 1.65
C THR A 50 35.89 -18.99 1.57
N PRO A 51 34.86 -18.33 1.00
CA PRO A 51 33.56 -18.95 0.82
C PRO A 51 33.66 -20.15 -0.11
N SER A 52 33.36 -21.35 0.41
CA SER A 52 33.01 -22.50 -0.44
C SER A 52 31.81 -22.11 -1.30
N GLU A 53 31.96 -22.33 -2.60
CA GLU A 53 30.94 -22.24 -3.63
C GLU A 53 29.67 -22.97 -3.17
N LEU A 54 28.68 -22.19 -2.76
CA LEU A 54 27.28 -22.58 -2.87
C LEU A 54 26.96 -22.66 -4.36
N ASP A 55 26.47 -23.82 -4.80
CA ASP A 55 26.05 -24.14 -6.16
C ASP A 55 25.36 -22.96 -6.86
N ALA A 56 26.14 -22.25 -7.68
CA ALA A 56 25.69 -21.17 -8.53
C ALA A 56 25.49 -21.73 -9.94
N THR A 57 24.43 -22.51 -10.15
CA THR A 57 23.99 -22.90 -11.49
C THR A 57 22.48 -22.83 -11.63
N ASP A 58 21.93 -21.61 -11.74
CA ASP A 58 20.85 -21.29 -12.70
C ASP A 58 20.39 -19.81 -12.78
N ASP A 59 20.95 -18.88 -12.00
CA ASP A 59 20.59 -17.45 -12.10
C ASP A 59 21.61 -16.65 -12.91
N ALA A 60 21.61 -16.80 -14.23
CA ALA A 60 22.25 -15.79 -15.08
C ALA A 60 21.47 -14.46 -14.91
N PRO A 61 22.11 -13.35 -14.48
CA PRO A 61 21.43 -12.07 -14.39
C PRO A 61 20.98 -11.69 -15.80
N VAL A 62 19.67 -11.59 -16.01
CA VAL A 62 19.09 -10.93 -17.17
C VAL A 62 19.80 -9.58 -17.26
N ALA A 63 20.52 -9.33 -18.36
CA ALA A 63 21.31 -8.13 -18.54
C ALA A 63 20.52 -6.92 -18.05
N ALA A 64 21.05 -6.22 -17.05
CA ALA A 64 20.36 -5.10 -16.42
C ALA A 64 19.89 -4.15 -17.52
N ILE A 65 18.59 -3.86 -17.54
CA ILE A 65 18.05 -2.85 -18.45
C ILE A 65 18.73 -1.55 -18.05
N ALA A 66 19.63 -1.05 -18.90
CA ALA A 66 20.40 0.16 -18.65
C ALA A 66 19.96 1.23 -19.64
N GLY A 67 19.79 2.45 -19.14
CA GLY A 67 19.42 3.61 -19.93
C GLY A 67 18.14 4.27 -19.47
N CYS A 68 17.82 5.39 -20.11
CA CYS A 68 16.63 6.16 -19.83
C CYS A 68 15.71 6.15 -21.05
N SER A 69 14.41 6.16 -20.81
CA SER A 69 13.42 6.28 -21.87
C SER A 69 13.40 7.69 -22.47
N ASP A 70 12.74 7.83 -23.62
CA ASP A 70 12.49 9.13 -24.26
C ASP A 70 11.80 10.14 -23.31
N ASP A 71 10.91 9.64 -22.45
CA ASP A 71 10.27 10.42 -21.39
C ASP A 71 10.99 10.23 -20.04
N GLY A 72 12.31 10.16 -20.05
CA GLY A 72 13.16 10.37 -18.87
C GLY A 72 13.06 9.33 -17.75
N PHE A 73 12.48 8.15 -17.99
CA PHE A 73 12.47 7.05 -17.01
C PHE A 73 13.75 6.24 -17.14
N CYS A 74 14.64 6.37 -16.17
CA CYS A 74 15.90 5.62 -16.09
C CYS A 74 15.70 4.31 -15.35
N TYR A 75 16.13 3.21 -15.98
CA TYR A 75 15.94 1.86 -15.45
C TYR A 75 17.03 1.52 -14.44
N GLU A 76 16.59 1.03 -13.28
CA GLU A 76 17.47 0.71 -12.16
C GLU A 76 17.61 -0.82 -12.04
N PRO A 77 18.83 -1.33 -11.80
CA PRO A 77 19.04 -2.75 -11.56
C PRO A 77 18.27 -3.23 -10.32
N ILE A 78 17.58 -4.37 -10.46
CA ILE A 78 16.88 -5.04 -9.36
C ILE A 78 17.65 -6.29 -8.91
N PRO A 79 17.67 -6.63 -7.60
CA PRO A 79 18.46 -7.75 -7.07
C PRO A 79 18.16 -9.11 -7.70
N ARG A 80 16.88 -9.38 -7.98
CA ARG A 80 16.42 -10.56 -8.71
C ARG A 80 15.49 -10.11 -9.81
N ALA A 81 15.60 -10.75 -10.97
CA ALA A 81 14.79 -10.44 -12.14
C ALA A 81 13.35 -10.98 -12.00
N SER A 82 12.69 -10.84 -10.85
CA SER A 82 11.27 -11.19 -10.70
C SER A 82 10.39 -9.97 -10.97
N PRO A 83 9.16 -10.14 -11.50
CA PRO A 83 8.22 -9.03 -11.68
C PRO A 83 7.99 -8.27 -10.38
N LEU A 84 8.00 -6.95 -10.45
CA LEU A 84 7.60 -6.11 -9.32
C LEU A 84 6.11 -5.81 -9.41
N ILE A 85 5.39 -5.86 -8.28
CA ILE A 85 3.93 -5.76 -8.22
C ILE A 85 3.43 -4.46 -7.61
N ALA A 86 4.28 -3.78 -6.83
CA ALA A 86 3.93 -2.53 -6.17
C ALA A 86 5.19 -1.71 -5.90
N VAL A 87 5.03 -0.40 -5.90
CA VAL A 87 6.01 0.57 -5.41
C VAL A 87 5.28 1.59 -4.57
N SER A 88 5.89 1.98 -3.45
CA SER A 88 5.48 3.13 -2.66
C SER A 88 6.74 3.83 -2.17
N ALA A 89 6.75 5.16 -2.19
CA ALA A 89 7.91 5.91 -1.79
C ALA A 89 7.52 7.06 -0.87
N SER A 90 8.48 7.54 -0.08
CA SER A 90 8.35 8.81 0.63
C SER A 90 9.01 9.96 -0.12
N SER A 91 9.95 9.63 -1.00
CA SER A 91 10.65 10.55 -1.89
C SER A 91 11.24 9.76 -3.05
N LEU A 92 11.82 10.45 -4.04
CA LEU A 92 12.55 9.80 -5.13
C LEU A 92 13.73 8.95 -4.67
N ASP A 93 14.35 9.32 -3.55
CA ASP A 93 15.54 8.66 -3.03
C ASP A 93 15.21 7.65 -1.93
N GLU A 94 13.92 7.44 -1.62
CA GLU A 94 13.45 6.50 -0.61
C GLU A 94 12.17 5.81 -1.09
N ALA A 95 12.36 4.70 -1.80
CA ALA A 95 11.28 3.91 -2.38
C ALA A 95 11.33 2.45 -1.90
N TRP A 96 10.16 1.87 -1.77
CA TRP A 96 9.93 0.50 -1.35
C TRP A 96 9.21 -0.25 -2.46
N MET A 97 9.57 -1.50 -2.68
CA MET A 97 9.06 -2.29 -3.80
C MET A 97 8.77 -3.73 -3.38
N LEU A 98 7.74 -4.30 -3.99
CA LEU A 98 7.34 -5.70 -3.79
C LEU A 98 7.60 -6.53 -5.05
N PRO A 99 8.49 -7.52 -5.00
CA PRO A 99 8.55 -8.59 -6.01
C PRO A 99 7.36 -9.58 -5.88
N ASP A 100 6.85 -10.10 -7.02
CA ASP A 100 5.67 -11.00 -7.08
C ASP A 100 5.92 -12.38 -6.48
N SER A 101 7.14 -12.89 -6.69
CA SER A 101 7.50 -14.28 -6.42
C SER A 101 8.33 -14.46 -5.15
N SER A 102 8.59 -13.39 -4.41
CA SER A 102 9.42 -13.50 -3.21
C SER A 102 8.69 -13.05 -1.97
N ARG A 103 9.14 -13.60 -0.84
CA ARG A 103 8.68 -13.23 0.50
C ARG A 103 9.48 -12.03 1.02
N ALA A 104 9.95 -11.17 0.12
CA ALA A 104 10.94 -10.14 0.41
C ALA A 104 10.42 -8.74 0.13
N LEU A 105 11.04 -7.74 0.76
CA LEU A 105 10.87 -6.33 0.41
C LEU A 105 12.17 -5.78 -0.14
N TYR A 106 12.04 -4.99 -1.21
CA TYR A 106 13.15 -4.23 -1.77
C TYR A 106 13.05 -2.76 -1.36
N ARG A 107 14.21 -2.12 -1.18
CA ARG A 107 14.32 -0.69 -0.89
C ARG A 107 15.36 -0.05 -1.80
N TRP A 108 15.01 1.11 -2.35
CA TRP A 108 15.92 2.07 -2.93
C TRP A 108 16.37 3.06 -1.86
N ASP A 109 17.68 3.21 -1.70
CA ASP A 109 18.33 4.06 -0.69
C ASP A 109 18.96 5.34 -1.28
N GLY A 110 18.56 5.72 -2.49
CA GLY A 110 19.17 6.80 -3.26
C GLY A 110 20.31 6.35 -4.17
N THR A 111 20.82 5.12 -4.00
CA THR A 111 21.95 4.61 -4.77
C THR A 111 21.66 3.29 -5.47
N SER A 112 20.99 2.35 -4.78
CA SER A 112 20.76 1.00 -5.32
C SER A 112 19.49 0.37 -4.75
N ILE A 113 18.85 -0.49 -5.53
CA ILE A 113 17.75 -1.33 -5.03
C ILE A 113 18.36 -2.54 -4.32
N ARG A 114 17.99 -2.76 -3.06
CA ARG A 114 18.47 -3.88 -2.24
C ARG A 114 17.32 -4.63 -1.59
N GLN A 115 17.50 -5.94 -1.42
CA GLN A 115 16.64 -6.72 -0.54
C GLN A 115 16.95 -6.36 0.91
N VAL A 116 15.95 -5.88 1.64
CA VAL A 116 16.11 -5.40 3.03
C VAL A 116 15.34 -6.23 4.04
N TYR A 117 14.47 -7.11 3.57
CA TYR A 117 13.68 -8.01 4.39
C TYR A 117 13.37 -9.27 3.60
N GLU A 118 13.35 -10.40 4.30
CA GLU A 118 12.80 -11.67 3.84
C GLU A 118 12.03 -12.29 5.00
N TYR A 119 10.82 -12.78 4.72
CA TYR A 119 9.99 -13.43 5.72
C TYR A 119 10.54 -14.83 6.03
N GLU A 120 10.85 -15.06 7.30
CA GLU A 120 11.43 -16.30 7.81
C GLU A 120 10.65 -16.91 8.98
N ALA A 121 9.52 -16.30 9.38
CA ALA A 121 8.79 -16.77 10.54
C ALA A 121 8.20 -18.17 10.37
N PRO A 122 8.05 -18.91 11.49
CA PRO A 122 7.61 -20.30 11.46
C PRO A 122 6.12 -20.46 11.13
N SER A 123 5.31 -19.41 11.28
CA SER A 123 3.87 -19.46 11.03
C SER A 123 3.32 -18.08 10.61
N PRO A 124 2.59 -18.00 9.48
CA PRO A 124 2.38 -19.05 8.48
C PRO A 124 3.70 -19.49 7.80
N LEU A 125 3.74 -20.70 7.23
CA LEU A 125 4.95 -21.25 6.59
C LEU A 125 5.46 -20.42 5.41
N SER A 126 4.56 -19.72 4.74
CA SER A 126 4.90 -18.74 3.71
C SER A 126 3.87 -17.62 3.68
N ILE A 127 4.29 -16.48 3.14
CA ILE A 127 3.42 -15.35 2.84
C ILE A 127 3.59 -14.96 1.36
N LYS A 128 2.55 -14.35 0.78
CA LYS A 128 2.62 -13.69 -0.52
C LYS A 128 2.21 -12.23 -0.37
N PHE A 129 3.15 -11.30 -0.56
CA PHE A 129 2.84 -9.87 -0.56
C PHE A 129 1.89 -9.51 -1.71
N THR A 130 1.06 -8.50 -1.46
CA THR A 130 0.06 -8.03 -2.43
C THR A 130 0.02 -6.51 -2.53
N ASN A 131 0.25 -5.81 -1.42
CA ASN A 131 0.14 -4.36 -1.35
C ASN A 131 1.20 -3.79 -0.43
N LEU A 132 1.57 -2.55 -0.71
CA LEU A 132 2.61 -1.81 -0.02
C LEU A 132 2.17 -0.36 0.08
N TRP A 133 2.42 0.24 1.24
CA TRP A 133 2.23 1.66 1.44
C TRP A 133 3.35 2.20 2.33
N ALA A 134 3.97 3.29 1.89
CA ALA A 134 5.07 3.96 2.56
C ALA A 134 4.78 5.45 2.65
N GLN A 135 4.80 5.98 3.87
CA GLN A 135 4.62 7.41 4.11
C GLN A 135 5.95 8.15 4.15
N THR A 136 6.86 7.59 4.94
CA THR A 136 8.19 8.08 5.24
C THR A 136 9.13 6.89 5.10
N LYS A 137 10.43 7.17 5.06
CA LYS A 137 11.46 6.13 5.06
C LYS A 137 11.35 5.14 6.23
N ASP A 138 10.71 5.53 7.33
CA ASP A 138 10.57 4.72 8.55
C ASP A 138 9.09 4.38 8.87
N HIS A 139 8.15 4.61 7.94
CA HIS A 139 6.75 4.24 8.13
C HIS A 139 6.22 3.52 6.90
N VAL A 140 6.42 2.21 6.89
CA VAL A 140 6.00 1.30 5.82
C VAL A 140 5.11 0.20 6.35
N TRP A 141 4.07 -0.09 5.58
CA TRP A 141 3.16 -1.21 5.73
C TRP A 141 3.20 -2.06 4.48
N ALA A 142 3.36 -3.37 4.63
CA ALA A 142 3.15 -4.33 3.55
C ALA A 142 2.11 -5.36 3.97
N ALA A 143 1.16 -5.64 3.10
CA ALA A 143 0.10 -6.61 3.33
C ALA A 143 0.35 -7.87 2.51
N ALA A 144 0.20 -9.03 3.15
CA ALA A 144 0.45 -10.33 2.56
C ALA A 144 -0.63 -11.35 2.92
N ARG A 145 -0.80 -12.33 2.04
CA ARG A 145 -1.60 -13.53 2.29
C ARG A 145 -0.71 -14.61 2.89
N GLY A 146 -1.02 -15.08 4.09
CA GLY A 146 -0.40 -16.26 4.69
C GLY A 146 -0.81 -17.55 3.98
N SER A 147 0.02 -18.60 4.09
CA SER A 147 -0.30 -19.94 3.60
C SER A 147 -1.49 -20.61 4.31
N ASP A 148 -1.91 -20.03 5.42
CA ASP A 148 -3.12 -20.38 6.19
C ASP A 148 -4.35 -19.54 5.79
N ASP A 149 -4.25 -18.79 4.69
CA ASP A 149 -5.28 -17.89 4.18
C ASP A 149 -5.70 -16.81 5.17
N ARG A 150 -4.76 -16.32 5.98
CA ARG A 150 -4.95 -15.14 6.84
C ARG A 150 -4.18 -13.93 6.32
N LEU A 151 -4.65 -12.74 6.68
CA LEU A 151 -3.92 -11.50 6.47
C LEU A 151 -2.71 -11.45 7.42
N VAL A 152 -1.54 -11.28 6.84
CA VAL A 152 -0.29 -10.98 7.54
C VAL A 152 0.15 -9.58 7.16
N LEU A 153 0.51 -8.77 8.15
CA LEU A 153 1.08 -7.44 7.92
C LEU A 153 2.54 -7.43 8.31
N VAL A 154 3.36 -6.78 7.50
CA VAL A 154 4.76 -6.49 7.83
C VAL A 154 4.90 -4.98 7.98
N ARG A 155 5.36 -4.56 9.16
CA ARG A 155 5.52 -3.16 9.55
C ARG A 155 7.00 -2.83 9.65
N TYR A 156 7.46 -1.80 8.93
CA TYR A 156 8.76 -1.18 9.17
C TYR A 156 8.57 0.18 9.82
N ALA A 157 8.81 0.26 11.13
CA ALA A 157 8.79 1.50 11.90
C ALA A 157 9.52 1.39 13.22
N SER A 158 9.78 2.54 13.83
CA SER A 158 10.15 2.61 15.24
C SER A 158 9.07 1.93 16.09
N PRO A 159 9.46 1.09 17.06
CA PRO A 159 8.48 0.37 17.85
C PRO A 159 7.70 1.27 18.82
N PRO A 160 6.49 0.85 19.26
CA PRO A 160 5.80 1.48 20.37
C PRO A 160 6.72 1.57 21.59
N GLY A 161 6.94 2.78 22.10
CA GLY A 161 7.90 3.04 23.18
C GLY A 161 9.25 3.60 22.73
N GLY A 162 9.48 3.73 21.42
CA GLY A 162 10.67 4.37 20.84
C GLY A 162 11.78 3.38 20.48
N GLY A 163 12.72 3.84 19.64
CA GLY A 163 13.82 3.03 19.11
C GLY A 163 14.04 3.21 17.61
N ALA A 164 15.04 2.53 17.08
CA ALA A 164 15.31 2.51 15.64
C ALA A 164 14.20 1.75 14.89
N ALA A 165 13.96 2.13 13.64
CA ALA A 165 12.99 1.45 12.80
C ALA A 165 13.44 0.01 12.50
N ALA A 166 12.52 -0.94 12.70
CA ALA A 166 12.75 -2.36 12.48
C ALA A 166 11.52 -3.02 11.86
N PHE A 167 11.74 -4.13 11.16
CA PHE A 167 10.68 -4.97 10.64
C PHE A 167 10.03 -5.74 11.76
N ARG A 168 8.70 -5.76 11.74
CA ARG A 168 7.88 -6.54 12.65
C ARG A 168 6.74 -7.15 11.88
N GLU A 169 6.49 -8.41 12.17
CA GLU A 169 5.42 -9.18 11.57
C GLU A 169 4.23 -9.16 12.52
N LEU A 170 3.08 -8.81 11.98
CA LEU A 170 1.84 -8.64 12.70
C LEU A 170 0.81 -9.58 12.05
N PRO A 171 0.83 -10.89 12.43
CA PRO A 171 -0.19 -11.82 12.00
C PRO A 171 -1.56 -11.37 12.54
N THR A 172 -2.62 -11.68 11.79
CA THR A 172 -3.99 -11.35 12.18
C THR A 172 -4.88 -12.57 12.02
N ASP A 173 -5.97 -12.62 12.78
CA ASP A 173 -7.01 -13.63 12.59
C ASP A 173 -7.97 -13.27 11.44
N VAL A 174 -7.67 -12.25 10.63
CA VAL A 174 -8.57 -11.85 9.54
C VAL A 174 -8.41 -12.82 8.37
N PRO A 175 -9.48 -13.51 7.91
CA PRO A 175 -9.44 -14.34 6.71
C PRO A 175 -8.98 -13.53 5.49
N TRP A 176 -8.31 -14.16 4.53
CA TRP A 176 -7.96 -13.57 3.25
C TRP A 176 -9.10 -13.77 2.25
N THR A 177 -9.88 -12.71 1.99
CA THR A 177 -10.95 -12.69 0.98
C THR A 177 -10.60 -11.64 -0.07
N GLY A 178 -10.25 -12.08 -1.28
CA GLY A 178 -10.07 -11.17 -2.43
C GLY A 178 -8.79 -10.32 -2.44
N ALA A 179 -8.79 -9.31 -3.30
CA ALA A 179 -7.71 -8.33 -3.43
C ALA A 179 -8.01 -7.14 -2.52
N ARG A 180 -7.11 -6.87 -1.57
CA ARG A 180 -7.31 -5.88 -0.52
C ARG A 180 -6.50 -4.62 -0.78
N PRO A 181 -7.05 -3.61 -1.50
CA PRO A 181 -6.33 -2.36 -1.67
C PRO A 181 -6.09 -1.76 -0.29
N VAL A 182 -4.93 -1.12 -0.13
CA VAL A 182 -4.54 -0.52 1.15
C VAL A 182 -4.28 0.97 0.99
N TRP A 183 -4.56 1.72 2.03
CA TRP A 183 -4.19 3.12 2.13
C TRP A 183 -3.75 3.41 3.57
N GLY A 184 -2.52 3.90 3.75
CA GLY A 184 -2.06 4.35 5.06
C GLY A 184 -2.42 5.82 5.30
N THR A 185 -2.63 6.16 6.57
CA THR A 185 -2.89 7.54 6.97
C THR A 185 -1.65 8.41 6.77
N PRO A 186 -1.77 9.71 6.45
CA PRO A 186 -0.62 10.61 6.40
C PRO A 186 0.10 10.83 7.73
N ALA A 187 -0.27 10.13 8.81
CA ALA A 187 0.47 10.07 10.06
C ALA A 187 1.21 8.72 10.25
N GLY A 188 0.90 7.70 9.44
CA GLY A 188 1.59 6.40 9.42
C GLY A 188 1.22 5.47 10.57
N ASP A 189 0.23 5.90 11.35
CA ASP A 189 -0.27 5.25 12.57
C ASP A 189 -1.41 4.27 12.29
N ALA A 190 -2.06 4.36 11.13
CA ALA A 190 -3.09 3.43 10.71
C ALA A 190 -2.95 3.03 9.23
N LEU A 191 -3.31 1.78 8.96
CA LEU A 191 -3.49 1.21 7.63
C LEU A 191 -4.96 0.88 7.44
N TRP A 192 -5.55 1.45 6.40
CA TRP A 192 -6.89 1.12 5.98
C TRP A 192 -6.85 0.08 4.87
N ILE A 193 -7.76 -0.88 4.95
CA ILE A 193 -7.83 -2.00 4.03
C ILE A 193 -9.29 -2.20 3.64
N ALA A 194 -9.60 -2.10 2.35
CA ALA A 194 -10.92 -2.47 1.89
C ALA A 194 -10.97 -3.98 1.62
N ASN A 195 -12.01 -4.62 2.12
CA ASN A 195 -12.31 -6.04 1.89
C ASN A 195 -13.65 -6.15 1.14
N ASP A 196 -14.10 -7.37 0.82
CA ASP A 196 -15.38 -7.54 0.13
C ASP A 196 -16.53 -6.85 0.92
N ASP A 197 -16.82 -7.29 2.14
CA ASP A 197 -17.97 -6.85 2.94
C ASP A 197 -17.63 -5.88 4.08
N GLU A 198 -16.35 -5.62 4.33
CA GLU A 198 -15.90 -4.80 5.45
C GLU A 198 -14.77 -3.86 5.06
N VAL A 199 -14.55 -2.84 5.89
CA VAL A 199 -13.35 -2.02 5.85
C VAL A 199 -12.60 -2.23 7.15
N LEU A 200 -11.32 -2.55 7.06
CA LEU A 200 -10.47 -2.73 8.22
C LEU A 200 -9.67 -1.46 8.47
N ARG A 201 -9.58 -1.07 9.74
CA ARG A 201 -8.58 -0.11 10.20
C ARG A 201 -7.61 -0.81 11.11
N VAL A 202 -6.36 -0.93 10.67
CA VAL A 202 -5.31 -1.60 11.41
C VAL A 202 -4.37 -0.57 12.01
N ARG A 203 -4.10 -0.71 13.31
CA ARG A 203 -3.11 0.07 14.05
C ARG A 203 -2.17 -0.85 14.78
N GLU A 204 -1.06 -0.30 15.25
CA GLU A 204 -0.14 -1.03 16.12
C GLU A 204 -0.41 -0.69 17.59
N GLY A 205 -0.70 -1.72 18.40
CA GLY A 205 -0.79 -1.64 19.86
C GLY A 205 0.43 -2.26 20.53
N ALA A 206 0.46 -2.22 21.87
CA ALA A 206 1.57 -2.77 22.65
C ALA A 206 1.78 -4.28 22.47
N SER A 207 0.72 -5.01 22.07
CA SER A 207 0.72 -6.46 21.90
C SER A 207 0.68 -6.93 20.44
N GLY A 208 0.81 -6.02 19.46
CA GLY A 208 0.76 -6.35 18.02
C GLY A 208 -0.30 -5.55 17.25
N ALA A 209 -0.81 -6.11 16.14
CA ALA A 209 -1.85 -5.45 15.36
C ALA A 209 -3.17 -5.37 16.14
N VAL A 210 -3.74 -4.17 16.17
CA VAL A 210 -5.12 -3.91 16.58
C VAL A 210 -5.93 -3.72 15.31
N VAL A 211 -6.80 -4.70 15.02
CA VAL A 211 -7.66 -4.68 13.84
C VAL A 211 -9.06 -4.26 14.25
N GLU A 212 -9.53 -3.15 13.70
CA GLU A 212 -10.91 -2.73 13.83
C GLU A 212 -11.69 -3.09 12.56
N HIS A 213 -12.78 -3.83 12.75
CA HIS A 213 -13.72 -4.18 11.70
C HIS A 213 -14.78 -3.09 11.61
N LEU A 214 -14.77 -2.33 10.52
CA LEU A 214 -15.73 -1.27 10.26
C LEU A 214 -16.73 -1.80 9.23
N THR A 215 -17.88 -2.24 9.73
CA THR A 215 -18.99 -2.67 8.90
C THR A 215 -19.73 -1.44 8.36
N LEU A 216 -20.00 -1.44 7.06
CA LEU A 216 -20.62 -0.31 6.36
C LEU A 216 -22.16 -0.32 6.45
N THR A 217 -22.75 -1.38 6.97
CA THR A 217 -24.20 -1.55 7.10
C THR A 217 -24.65 -1.84 8.52
N ASP A 218 -25.90 -1.49 8.76
CA ASP A 218 -26.67 -2.03 9.87
C ASP A 218 -26.94 -3.53 9.65
N ALA A 219 -27.05 -4.31 10.74
CA ALA A 219 -27.27 -5.75 10.69
C ALA A 219 -28.56 -6.19 9.95
N GLU A 220 -29.46 -5.25 9.66
CA GLU A 220 -30.74 -5.48 8.99
C GLU A 220 -30.71 -5.17 7.48
N ASP A 221 -29.63 -4.59 6.94
CA ASP A 221 -29.53 -4.33 5.49
C ASP A 221 -29.20 -5.64 4.74
N PRO A 222 -30.11 -6.17 3.91
CA PRO A 222 -29.86 -7.42 3.19
C PRO A 222 -28.82 -7.25 2.06
N ARG A 223 -28.43 -6.03 1.73
CA ARG A 223 -27.51 -5.73 0.61
C ARG A 223 -26.10 -6.19 0.92
N GLY A 224 -25.41 -6.66 -0.11
CA GLY A 224 -24.00 -7.04 -0.07
C GLY A 224 -23.10 -5.95 -0.64
N PHE A 225 -21.83 -5.99 -0.25
CA PHE A 225 -20.80 -5.11 -0.78
C PHE A 225 -19.60 -5.93 -1.25
N ALA A 226 -18.87 -5.37 -2.21
CA ALA A 226 -17.54 -5.83 -2.58
C ALA A 226 -16.69 -4.60 -2.90
N TRP A 227 -15.81 -4.22 -1.99
CA TRP A 227 -14.93 -3.04 -2.14
C TRP A 227 -13.63 -3.40 -2.85
N SER A 228 -13.22 -2.56 -3.80
CA SER A 228 -12.09 -2.80 -4.71
C SER A 228 -11.10 -1.64 -4.76
N GLY A 229 -11.44 -0.49 -4.18
CA GLY A 229 -10.56 0.67 -4.06
C GLY A 229 -10.71 1.35 -2.71
N ILE A 230 -9.61 1.94 -2.22
CA ILE A 230 -9.60 2.75 -1.00
C ILE A 230 -8.68 3.96 -1.17
N TRP A 231 -9.12 5.10 -0.62
CA TRP A 231 -8.33 6.32 -0.56
C TRP A 231 -8.80 7.17 0.61
N GLY A 232 -7.91 7.96 1.21
CA GLY A 232 -8.30 8.93 2.23
C GLY A 232 -7.60 10.27 2.06
N PHE A 233 -8.26 11.31 2.56
CA PHE A 233 -7.66 12.64 2.74
C PHE A 233 -7.24 12.87 4.20
N GLY A 234 -7.63 11.97 5.11
CA GLY A 234 -7.27 11.97 6.52
C GLY A 234 -7.76 10.70 7.22
N PRO A 235 -7.37 10.47 8.50
CA PRO A 235 -7.83 9.31 9.27
C PRO A 235 -9.35 9.29 9.50
N ASP A 236 -10.00 10.44 9.37
CA ASP A 236 -11.44 10.63 9.54
C ASP A 236 -12.13 11.07 8.23
N ASP A 237 -11.46 10.89 7.09
CA ASP A 237 -11.99 11.25 5.76
C ASP A 237 -11.51 10.20 4.75
N VAL A 238 -12.20 9.06 4.73
CA VAL A 238 -11.80 7.86 3.97
C VAL A 238 -12.92 7.43 3.04
N TYR A 239 -12.56 7.02 1.84
CA TYR A 239 -13.47 6.58 0.80
C TYR A 239 -13.12 5.17 0.39
N VAL A 240 -14.15 4.35 0.18
CA VAL A 240 -14.02 3.08 -0.53
C VAL A 240 -14.90 3.09 -1.77
N ALA A 241 -14.43 2.41 -2.81
CA ALA A 241 -15.17 2.24 -4.05
C ALA A 241 -15.30 0.75 -4.34
N GLY A 242 -16.43 0.36 -4.93
CA GLY A 242 -16.68 -1.03 -5.24
C GLY A 242 -18.04 -1.23 -5.86
N LYS A 243 -18.72 -2.27 -5.41
CA LYS A 243 -20.08 -2.55 -5.84
C LYS A 243 -21.03 -2.81 -4.67
N LEU A 244 -22.25 -2.33 -4.85
CA LEU A 244 -23.43 -2.58 -4.05
C LEU A 244 -24.26 -3.67 -4.73
N CYS A 245 -24.70 -4.66 -3.96
CA CYS A 245 -25.40 -5.83 -4.45
C CYS A 245 -26.76 -5.98 -3.76
N PRO A 246 -27.82 -6.45 -4.44
CA PRO A 246 -29.13 -6.65 -3.82
C PRO A 246 -29.14 -7.66 -2.66
N SER A 247 -28.14 -8.55 -2.62
CA SER A 247 -27.95 -9.57 -1.59
C SER A 247 -26.48 -9.79 -1.28
N SER A 248 -26.19 -10.33 -0.09
CA SER A 248 -24.88 -10.91 0.25
C SER A 248 -24.93 -12.45 0.14
N PRO A 249 -23.95 -13.12 -0.50
CA PRO A 249 -22.81 -12.53 -1.22
C PRO A 249 -23.25 -11.87 -2.53
N CYS A 250 -22.39 -11.00 -3.06
CA CYS A 250 -22.63 -10.31 -4.33
C CYS A 250 -22.85 -11.28 -5.49
N GLY A 251 -24.00 -11.14 -6.17
CA GLY A 251 -24.33 -11.85 -7.41
C GLY A 251 -23.84 -11.14 -8.68
N ALA A 252 -24.43 -11.51 -9.83
CA ALA A 252 -24.09 -10.92 -11.13
C ALA A 252 -24.64 -9.51 -11.35
N THR A 253 -25.66 -9.11 -10.59
CA THR A 253 -26.25 -7.77 -10.63
C THR A 253 -25.64 -6.92 -9.54
N SER A 254 -25.01 -5.81 -9.91
CA SER A 254 -24.40 -4.90 -8.95
C SER A 254 -24.30 -3.48 -9.48
N GLU A 255 -24.41 -2.52 -8.57
CA GLU A 255 -24.29 -1.10 -8.84
C GLU A 255 -22.96 -0.58 -8.30
N GLY A 256 -22.32 0.34 -9.00
CA GLY A 256 -21.09 0.97 -8.59
C GLY A 256 -21.37 1.94 -7.45
N ALA A 257 -20.66 1.76 -6.34
CA ALA A 257 -20.89 2.52 -5.12
C ALA A 257 -19.59 3.10 -4.59
N ILE A 258 -19.70 4.28 -3.99
CA ILE A 258 -18.68 4.90 -3.15
C ILE A 258 -19.26 5.00 -1.74
N ALA A 259 -18.47 4.61 -0.74
CA ALA A 259 -18.78 4.89 0.65
C ALA A 259 -17.75 5.84 1.25
N HIS A 260 -18.20 6.75 2.11
CA HIS A 260 -17.38 7.78 2.76
C HIS A 260 -17.50 7.66 4.28
N TYR A 261 -16.36 7.58 4.95
CA TYR A 261 -16.21 7.62 6.40
C TYR A 261 -15.82 9.02 6.83
N ASP A 262 -16.63 9.62 7.71
CA ASP A 262 -16.48 10.98 8.21
C ASP A 262 -15.80 11.08 9.60
N GLY A 263 -15.15 9.98 10.04
CA GLY A 263 -14.59 9.85 11.39
C GLY A 263 -15.54 9.21 12.40
N THR A 264 -16.82 9.13 12.07
CA THR A 264 -17.84 8.56 12.97
C THR A 264 -18.71 7.52 12.29
N THR A 265 -19.17 7.78 11.07
CA THR A 265 -20.14 6.96 10.36
C THR A 265 -19.75 6.80 8.90
N TRP A 266 -20.29 5.77 8.27
CA TRP A 266 -20.20 5.58 6.82
C TRP A 266 -21.47 6.10 6.15
N SER A 267 -21.31 6.84 5.07
CA SER A 267 -22.37 7.16 4.13
C SER A 267 -22.10 6.46 2.79
N ILE A 268 -23.13 5.86 2.17
CA ILE A 268 -22.99 5.10 0.93
C ILE A 268 -23.80 5.78 -0.16
N MET A 269 -23.20 5.94 -1.35
CA MET A 269 -23.88 6.43 -2.53
C MET A 269 -23.65 5.53 -3.74
N THR A 270 -24.72 5.20 -4.44
CA THR A 270 -24.64 4.64 -5.80
C THR A 270 -24.21 5.75 -6.76
N VAL A 271 -23.15 5.50 -7.54
CA VAL A 271 -22.66 6.43 -8.57
C VAL A 271 -22.89 5.94 -9.99
N ASP A 272 -23.05 4.62 -10.18
CA ASP A 272 -23.37 4.04 -11.49
C ASP A 272 -24.24 2.78 -11.33
N ALA A 273 -25.50 2.84 -11.74
CA ALA A 273 -26.42 1.70 -11.64
C ALA A 273 -26.10 0.54 -12.60
N THR A 274 -25.11 0.69 -13.49
CA THR A 274 -24.82 -0.23 -14.59
C THR A 274 -23.40 -0.81 -14.58
N ARG A 275 -22.56 -0.36 -13.64
CA ARG A 275 -21.13 -0.71 -13.59
C ARG A 275 -20.65 -0.87 -12.17
N GLU A 276 -19.80 -1.85 -11.92
CA GLU A 276 -19.02 -1.92 -10.67
C GLU A 276 -17.84 -0.93 -10.73
N LEU A 277 -17.40 -0.44 -9.57
CA LEU A 277 -16.15 0.31 -9.49
C LEU A 277 -15.00 -0.65 -9.19
N GLY A 278 -13.88 -0.50 -9.88
CA GLY A 278 -12.74 -1.42 -9.80
C GLY A 278 -11.52 -0.87 -9.06
N SER A 279 -11.45 0.44 -8.83
CA SER A 279 -10.34 1.06 -8.12
C SER A 279 -10.63 2.51 -7.76
N LEU A 280 -9.90 3.04 -6.77
CA LEU A 280 -10.06 4.40 -6.25
C LEU A 280 -8.69 5.01 -5.96
N ARG A 281 -8.50 6.25 -6.41
CA ARG A 281 -7.35 7.10 -6.07
C ARG A 281 -7.84 8.51 -5.85
N GLY A 282 -7.06 9.33 -5.16
CA GLY A 282 -7.38 10.74 -5.00
C GLY A 282 -6.16 11.63 -5.04
N THR A 283 -6.41 12.92 -4.91
CA THR A 283 -5.36 13.91 -4.72
C THR A 283 -4.74 13.81 -3.32
N PRO A 284 -3.51 14.30 -3.12
CA PRO A 284 -2.91 14.36 -1.79
C PRO A 284 -3.70 15.28 -0.85
N SER A 285 -3.60 15.01 0.46
CA SER A 285 -4.17 15.87 1.49
C SER A 285 -3.63 17.32 1.37
N GLY A 286 -4.47 18.30 1.72
CA GLY A 286 -4.13 19.72 1.63
C GLY A 286 -4.27 20.33 0.22
N THR A 287 -4.67 19.55 -0.78
CA THR A 287 -5.03 20.06 -2.12
C THR A 287 -6.55 20.01 -2.34
N THR A 288 -7.04 20.56 -3.46
CA THR A 288 -8.44 20.36 -3.85
C THR A 288 -8.72 18.86 -3.96
N ARG A 289 -9.73 18.40 -3.22
CA ARG A 289 -10.09 16.98 -3.14
C ARG A 289 -10.76 16.54 -4.42
N GLN A 290 -10.18 15.53 -5.05
CA GLN A 290 -10.74 14.86 -6.21
C GLN A 290 -10.46 13.37 -6.11
N LEU A 291 -11.37 12.56 -6.67
CA LEU A 291 -11.24 11.11 -6.75
C LEU A 291 -11.29 10.66 -8.22
N TRP A 292 -10.38 9.76 -8.57
CA TRP A 292 -10.42 8.98 -9.81
C TRP A 292 -10.87 7.56 -9.49
N TYR A 293 -11.93 7.10 -10.15
CA TYR A 293 -12.34 5.72 -10.10
C TYR A 293 -12.47 5.13 -11.49
N THR A 294 -12.28 3.81 -11.57
CA THR A 294 -12.54 3.06 -12.80
C THR A 294 -13.89 2.38 -12.68
N ALA A 295 -14.79 2.64 -13.61
CA ALA A 295 -16.09 1.97 -13.70
C ALA A 295 -16.03 0.89 -14.80
N ARG A 296 -16.49 -0.31 -14.46
CA ARG A 296 -16.50 -1.49 -15.34
C ARG A 296 -17.92 -2.01 -15.52
N SER A 297 -18.35 -2.16 -16.77
CA SER A 297 -19.55 -2.93 -17.10
C SER A 297 -19.15 -4.29 -17.65
N ALA A 298 -19.75 -5.35 -17.15
CA ALA A 298 -19.82 -6.63 -17.84
C ALA A 298 -21.22 -6.74 -18.45
N VAL A 299 -21.36 -6.55 -19.76
CA VAL A 299 -22.66 -6.74 -20.42
C VAL A 299 -22.85 -8.23 -20.67
N PRO A 300 -23.88 -8.87 -20.09
CA PRO A 300 -24.17 -10.27 -20.37
C PRO A 300 -24.57 -10.44 -21.85
N GLY A 301 -23.90 -11.34 -22.55
CA GLY A 301 -24.13 -11.64 -23.97
C GLY A 301 -23.37 -12.90 -24.39
N PRO A 302 -23.55 -13.38 -25.64
CA PRO A 302 -22.83 -14.56 -26.15
C PRO A 302 -21.30 -14.34 -26.17
N THR A 303 -20.88 -13.08 -26.22
CA THR A 303 -19.51 -12.62 -25.93
C THR A 303 -19.58 -11.63 -24.78
N VAL A 304 -18.87 -11.88 -23.68
CA VAL A 304 -18.77 -10.93 -22.56
C VAL A 304 -18.06 -9.68 -23.07
N GLN A 305 -18.81 -8.60 -23.30
CA GLN A 305 -18.22 -7.31 -23.65
C GLN A 305 -17.96 -6.55 -22.35
N THR A 306 -16.68 -6.40 -22.02
CA THR A 306 -16.25 -5.56 -20.90
C THR A 306 -16.00 -4.15 -21.41
N SER A 307 -16.69 -3.16 -20.85
CA SER A 307 -16.39 -1.74 -21.09
C SER A 307 -15.84 -1.13 -19.81
N TRP A 308 -14.82 -0.31 -19.94
CA TRP A 308 -14.17 0.37 -18.82
C TRP A 308 -14.10 1.87 -19.11
N ARG A 309 -14.25 2.68 -18.07
CA ARG A 309 -13.94 4.11 -18.13
C ARG A 309 -13.29 4.56 -16.83
N THR A 310 -12.49 5.60 -16.91
CA THR A 310 -12.00 6.35 -15.76
C THR A 310 -12.79 7.62 -15.64
N ASP A 311 -13.38 7.86 -14.47
CA ASP A 311 -14.08 9.09 -14.15
C ASP A 311 -13.34 9.86 -13.06
N LEU A 312 -13.37 11.19 -13.15
CA LEU A 312 -12.86 12.13 -12.16
C LEU A 312 -14.02 12.90 -11.55
N VAL A 313 -14.13 12.87 -10.22
CA VAL A 313 -15.13 13.61 -9.47
C VAL A 313 -14.45 14.54 -8.45
N PRO A 314 -14.86 15.81 -8.34
CA PRO A 314 -14.52 16.63 -7.19
C PRO A 314 -15.24 16.14 -5.93
N ILE A 315 -14.69 16.48 -4.77
CA ILE A 315 -15.29 16.17 -3.46
C ILE A 315 -15.59 17.48 -2.75
N THR A 316 -16.85 17.66 -2.32
CA THR A 316 -17.29 18.86 -1.58
C THR A 316 -16.61 18.98 -0.23
N ALA A 317 -16.75 20.12 0.44
CA ALA A 317 -16.27 20.35 1.81
C ALA A 317 -16.77 19.27 2.80
N ASP A 318 -17.99 18.79 2.61
CA ASP A 318 -18.65 17.81 3.49
C ASP A 318 -18.37 16.34 3.10
N GLY A 319 -17.47 16.12 2.12
CA GLY A 319 -17.05 14.78 1.71
C GLY A 319 -17.95 14.09 0.69
N VAL A 320 -18.83 14.85 0.03
CA VAL A 320 -19.75 14.29 -0.97
C VAL A 320 -19.11 14.37 -2.37
N PRO A 321 -19.04 13.27 -3.13
CA PRO A 321 -18.72 13.29 -4.55
C PRO A 321 -19.68 14.14 -5.39
N GLU A 322 -19.12 15.05 -6.19
CA GLU A 322 -19.86 15.89 -7.13
C GLU A 322 -20.01 15.22 -8.50
N ALA A 323 -20.56 15.96 -9.48
CA ALA A 323 -20.67 15.49 -10.85
C ALA A 323 -19.31 15.19 -11.47
N VAL A 324 -19.29 14.19 -12.37
CA VAL A 324 -18.09 13.82 -13.15
C VAL A 324 -17.64 15.01 -14.00
N ILE A 325 -16.41 15.47 -13.78
CA ILE A 325 -15.80 16.59 -14.53
C ILE A 325 -14.89 16.11 -15.67
N TYR A 326 -14.50 14.84 -15.66
CA TYR A 326 -13.73 14.21 -16.73
C TYR A 326 -14.04 12.72 -16.79
N SER A 327 -14.14 12.19 -18.01
CA SER A 327 -14.36 10.77 -18.27
C SER A 327 -13.51 10.33 -19.46
N HIS A 328 -12.80 9.21 -19.32
CA HIS A 328 -11.97 8.61 -20.38
C HIS A 328 -12.38 7.16 -20.58
N LYS A 329 -12.92 6.81 -21.75
CA LYS A 329 -13.26 5.41 -22.03
C LYS A 329 -11.98 4.65 -22.36
N HIS A 330 -11.92 3.39 -21.99
CA HIS A 330 -10.74 2.56 -22.23
C HIS A 330 -10.44 2.38 -23.72
N ASP A 331 -11.46 2.37 -24.59
CA ASP A 331 -11.27 2.25 -26.04
C ASP A 331 -10.88 3.59 -26.71
N ASP A 332 -10.91 4.71 -25.98
CA ASP A 332 -10.49 6.01 -26.50
C ASP A 332 -8.96 6.08 -26.48
N LEU A 333 -8.36 6.52 -27.61
CA LEU A 333 -6.93 6.76 -27.68
C LEU A 333 -6.54 8.07 -26.98
N PRO A 334 -5.40 8.11 -26.27
CA PRO A 334 -4.53 6.97 -25.96
C PRO A 334 -5.19 6.01 -24.95
N LEU A 335 -4.83 4.72 -25.01
CA LEU A 335 -5.30 3.69 -24.07
C LEU A 335 -4.72 3.96 -22.67
N CYS A 336 -5.26 4.98 -22.00
CA CYS A 336 -4.86 5.52 -20.72
C CYS A 336 -6.05 5.38 -19.77
N SER A 337 -6.39 4.14 -19.39
CA SER A 337 -7.31 3.95 -18.26
C SER A 337 -6.52 3.95 -16.95
N SER A 338 -7.02 4.60 -15.91
CA SER A 338 -6.30 4.85 -14.66
C SER A 338 -6.31 3.66 -13.69
N ALA A 339 -6.18 2.42 -14.15
CA ALA A 339 -6.32 1.23 -13.29
C ALA A 339 -5.31 1.25 -12.12
N ILE A 340 -4.13 1.81 -12.35
CA ILE A 340 -3.09 2.09 -11.36
C ILE A 340 -2.63 3.54 -11.54
N GLY A 341 -2.20 4.20 -10.47
CA GLY A 341 -1.66 5.54 -10.57
C GLY A 341 -1.75 6.34 -9.28
N GLN A 342 -1.18 7.53 -9.33
CA GLN A 342 -1.18 8.48 -8.24
C GLN A 342 -1.31 9.90 -8.79
N ALA A 343 -2.29 10.64 -8.30
CA ALA A 343 -2.36 12.08 -8.50
C ALA A 343 -1.44 12.77 -7.48
N THR A 344 -0.71 13.78 -7.93
CA THR A 344 0.16 14.62 -7.10
C THR A 344 -0.48 15.98 -6.85
N SER A 345 -1.42 16.36 -7.71
CA SER A 345 -2.32 17.51 -7.54
C SER A 345 -3.56 17.32 -8.42
N PRO A 346 -4.57 18.20 -8.35
CA PRO A 346 -5.67 18.23 -9.32
C PRO A 346 -5.20 18.34 -10.78
N MET A 347 -4.01 18.91 -11.00
CA MET A 347 -3.48 19.24 -12.32
C MET A 347 -2.40 18.27 -12.79
N THR A 348 -2.01 17.31 -11.97
CA THR A 348 -0.83 16.47 -12.24
C THR A 348 -0.97 15.10 -11.62
N GLY A 349 -0.60 14.07 -12.37
CA GLY A 349 -0.53 12.71 -11.87
C GLY A 349 0.04 11.76 -12.91
N TRP A 350 0.33 10.55 -12.46
CA TRP A 350 0.83 9.46 -13.29
C TRP A 350 -0.08 8.26 -13.17
N PHE A 351 -0.46 7.68 -14.30
CA PHE A 351 -1.48 6.64 -14.38
C PHE A 351 -1.12 5.60 -15.43
N SER A 352 -1.67 4.41 -15.30
CA SER A 352 -1.53 3.34 -16.29
C SER A 352 -2.71 2.39 -16.25
N ASP A 353 -3.04 1.85 -17.42
CA ASP A 353 -3.97 0.72 -17.58
C ASP A 353 -3.28 -0.64 -17.40
N GLY A 354 -1.98 -0.59 -17.09
CA GLY A 354 -1.08 -1.72 -17.08
C GLY A 354 -0.24 -1.84 -18.34
N LEU A 355 -0.62 -1.27 -19.49
CA LEU A 355 0.17 -1.38 -20.72
C LEU A 355 0.88 -0.06 -21.04
N LEU A 356 0.15 1.05 -20.96
CA LEU A 356 0.66 2.37 -21.27
C LEU A 356 0.83 3.20 -20.01
N LEU A 357 1.94 3.93 -19.91
CA LEU A 357 2.13 4.95 -18.88
C LEU A 357 1.61 6.29 -19.40
N CYS A 358 0.85 7.00 -18.59
CA CYS A 358 0.22 8.25 -18.97
C CYS A 358 0.37 9.30 -17.88
N ARG A 359 0.52 10.55 -18.31
CA ARG A 359 0.55 11.74 -17.47
C ARG A 359 -0.79 12.44 -17.51
N TRP A 360 -1.35 12.74 -16.35
CA TRP A 360 -2.49 13.65 -16.23
C TRP A 360 -2.02 15.10 -16.22
N THR A 361 -2.66 15.95 -17.02
CA THR A 361 -2.33 17.39 -17.15
C THR A 361 -3.38 18.33 -16.57
N GLY A 362 -4.31 17.78 -15.78
CA GLY A 362 -5.48 18.53 -15.29
C GLY A 362 -6.66 18.56 -16.25
N THR A 363 -6.44 18.19 -17.51
CA THR A 363 -7.49 18.21 -18.54
C THR A 363 -7.50 16.96 -19.42
N ALA A 364 -6.38 16.27 -19.57
CA ALA A 364 -6.27 15.06 -20.38
C ALA A 364 -5.18 14.11 -19.88
N PHE A 365 -5.25 12.86 -20.36
CA PHE A 365 -4.14 11.92 -20.29
C PHE A 365 -3.25 12.04 -21.52
N GLU A 366 -1.95 12.19 -21.28
CA GLU A 366 -0.91 12.22 -22.30
C GLU A 366 -0.01 10.98 -22.18
N PRO A 367 0.27 10.24 -23.26
CA PRO A 367 1.15 9.08 -23.21
C PRO A 367 2.57 9.47 -22.83
N ALA A 368 3.23 8.63 -22.04
CA ALA A 368 4.65 8.69 -21.77
C ALA A 368 5.34 7.42 -22.29
N ARG A 369 6.40 7.62 -23.05
CA ARG A 369 7.20 6.57 -23.67
C ARG A 369 8.20 5.99 -22.69
N THR A 370 8.12 4.68 -22.53
CA THR A 370 9.03 3.85 -21.72
C THR A 370 10.02 3.07 -22.59
N VAL A 371 10.22 3.52 -23.82
CA VAL A 371 11.13 2.91 -24.81
C VAL A 371 12.55 3.43 -24.60
N VAL A 372 13.53 2.52 -24.58
CA VAL A 372 14.96 2.86 -24.49
C VAL A 372 15.64 2.50 -25.80
N GLU A 373 16.23 3.47 -26.50
CA GLU A 373 16.93 3.26 -27.78
C GLU A 373 16.09 2.47 -28.81
N GLY A 374 14.79 2.77 -28.89
CA GLY A 374 13.85 2.09 -29.79
C GLY A 374 13.39 0.69 -29.32
N ARG A 375 13.80 0.24 -28.13
CA ARG A 375 13.41 -1.05 -27.54
C ARG A 375 12.29 -0.88 -26.53
N VAL A 376 11.20 -1.62 -26.71
CA VAL A 376 10.12 -1.71 -25.72
C VAL A 376 10.63 -2.52 -24.53
N ILE A 377 10.65 -1.89 -23.36
CA ILE A 377 11.09 -2.52 -22.12
C ILE A 377 9.90 -2.99 -21.29
N VAL A 378 8.86 -2.16 -21.19
CA VAL A 378 7.71 -2.40 -20.31
C VAL A 378 6.70 -3.29 -21.02
N SER A 379 6.38 -4.42 -20.39
CA SER A 379 5.26 -5.27 -20.81
C SER A 379 4.02 -4.98 -19.98
N ASN A 380 4.18 -4.78 -18.67
CA ASN A 380 3.08 -4.47 -17.79
C ASN A 380 3.50 -3.56 -16.63
N VAL A 381 2.90 -2.39 -16.49
CA VAL A 381 3.04 -1.53 -15.31
C VAL A 381 2.17 -2.08 -14.19
N ARG A 382 2.75 -2.27 -13.00
CA ARG A 382 2.03 -2.81 -11.84
C ARG A 382 2.02 -1.88 -10.64
N GLY A 383 2.98 -0.96 -10.55
CA GLY A 383 3.02 0.05 -9.51
C GLY A 383 3.53 1.38 -10.05
N ILE A 384 2.93 2.46 -9.55
CA ILE A 384 3.35 3.84 -9.82
C ILE A 384 3.36 4.56 -8.48
N TRP A 385 4.42 5.30 -8.23
CA TRP A 385 4.46 6.32 -7.20
C TRP A 385 4.92 7.64 -7.83
N ALA A 386 4.37 8.76 -7.36
CA ALA A 386 4.83 10.08 -7.81
C ALA A 386 4.70 11.13 -6.71
N SER A 387 5.64 12.09 -6.69
CA SER A 387 5.54 13.31 -5.88
C SER A 387 5.31 14.57 -6.72
N GLY A 388 5.48 14.49 -8.05
CA GLY A 388 5.22 15.60 -8.95
C GLY A 388 5.17 15.18 -10.42
N THR A 389 5.26 16.17 -11.32
CA THR A 389 5.29 15.96 -12.76
C THR A 389 6.54 15.21 -13.20
N ASP A 390 7.69 15.54 -12.61
CA ASP A 390 8.98 15.01 -13.05
C ASP A 390 9.58 13.99 -12.09
N ASP A 391 8.90 13.72 -10.99
CA ASP A 391 9.41 12.87 -9.92
C ASP A 391 8.46 11.69 -9.75
N ALA A 392 8.85 10.55 -10.33
CA ALA A 392 8.04 9.34 -10.35
C ALA A 392 8.88 8.06 -10.33
N TRP A 393 8.30 7.03 -9.74
CA TRP A 393 8.74 5.64 -9.84
C TRP A 393 7.69 4.81 -10.56
N VAL A 394 8.14 3.93 -11.44
CA VAL A 394 7.29 2.95 -12.13
C VAL A 394 7.93 1.59 -12.02
N VAL A 395 7.14 0.59 -11.65
CA VAL A 395 7.59 -0.80 -11.53
C VAL A 395 6.62 -1.75 -12.22
N GLY A 396 7.10 -2.92 -12.58
CA GLY A 396 6.25 -3.91 -13.24
C GLY A 396 7.00 -5.09 -13.83
N THR A 397 6.41 -5.64 -14.89
CA THR A 397 6.94 -6.72 -15.70
C THR A 397 7.57 -6.18 -16.97
N ALA A 398 8.80 -6.59 -17.25
CA ALA A 398 9.50 -6.29 -18.48
C ALA A 398 9.09 -7.25 -19.60
N VAL A 399 9.29 -6.84 -20.86
CA VAL A 399 9.08 -7.71 -22.03
C VAL A 399 10.01 -8.91 -21.94
N SER A 400 9.44 -10.11 -21.89
CA SER A 400 10.19 -11.36 -21.87
C SER A 400 10.59 -11.77 -23.29
N ARG A 401 11.71 -12.50 -23.39
CA ARG A 401 12.04 -13.24 -24.62
C ARG A 401 11.39 -14.61 -24.55
N PRO A 402 10.96 -15.19 -25.68
CA PRO A 402 10.47 -16.56 -25.71
C PRO A 402 11.46 -17.52 -25.05
N GLY A 403 10.98 -18.32 -24.08
CA GLY A 403 11.80 -19.29 -23.35
C GLY A 403 12.53 -18.77 -22.10
N LEU A 404 12.37 -17.50 -21.73
CA LEU A 404 12.90 -16.95 -20.47
C LEU A 404 11.76 -16.58 -19.49
N PRO A 405 12.00 -16.69 -18.17
CA PRO A 405 11.04 -16.22 -17.17
C PRO A 405 10.78 -14.71 -17.34
N ALA A 406 9.57 -14.28 -16.95
CA ALA A 406 9.22 -12.87 -16.96
C ALA A 406 10.12 -12.09 -15.99
N ALA A 407 10.79 -11.06 -16.49
CA ALA A 407 11.65 -10.20 -15.68
C ALA A 407 10.86 -9.03 -15.08
N GLY A 408 11.30 -8.51 -13.93
CA GLY A 408 10.82 -7.23 -13.42
C GLY A 408 11.58 -6.04 -13.96
N PHE A 409 11.00 -4.86 -13.80
CA PHE A 409 11.72 -3.60 -13.95
C PHE A 409 11.35 -2.64 -12.83
N ALA A 410 12.29 -1.76 -12.51
CA ALA A 410 12.06 -0.53 -11.77
C ALA A 410 12.65 0.62 -12.60
N ALA A 411 11.91 1.71 -12.76
CA ALA A 411 12.35 2.88 -13.47
C ALA A 411 11.99 4.16 -12.72
N ARG A 412 12.95 5.08 -12.66
CA ARG A 412 12.82 6.36 -11.96
C ARG A 412 12.90 7.52 -12.94
N ARG A 413 12.00 8.49 -12.79
CA ARG A 413 12.06 9.79 -13.46
C ARG A 413 12.38 10.86 -12.43
N THR A 414 13.26 11.78 -12.81
CA THR A 414 13.62 12.96 -12.02
C THR A 414 13.48 14.22 -12.86
N ALA A 415 13.44 15.39 -12.23
CA ALA A 415 13.53 16.68 -12.92
C ALA A 415 14.70 16.78 -13.93
N LYS A 416 15.85 16.15 -13.67
CA LYS A 416 16.99 16.15 -14.61
C LYS A 416 16.72 15.27 -15.83
N THR A 417 16.34 14.02 -15.60
CA THR A 417 16.10 13.05 -16.66
C THR A 417 14.89 13.43 -17.50
N ALA A 418 13.94 14.16 -16.91
CA ALA A 418 12.84 14.82 -17.57
C ALA A 418 13.25 15.81 -18.67
N ARG A 419 14.42 16.44 -18.54
CA ARG A 419 15.00 17.37 -19.50
C ARG A 419 16.01 16.71 -20.45
N GLY A 420 16.11 15.37 -20.41
CA GLY A 420 17.09 14.61 -21.18
C GLY A 420 18.52 14.65 -20.63
N GLU A 421 18.70 15.14 -19.40
CA GLU A 421 19.99 15.05 -18.71
C GLU A 421 20.23 13.61 -18.22
N LYS A 422 21.51 13.26 -17.98
CA LYS A 422 21.84 11.98 -17.35
C LYS A 422 21.40 11.98 -15.87
N PRO A 423 20.98 10.82 -15.34
CA PRO A 423 20.54 10.68 -13.95
C PRO A 423 21.61 11.11 -12.92
#